data_AF-A0A0B7BWN0-F1
#
_entry.id   AF-A0A0B7BWN0-F1
#
_cell.length_a   1.000
_cell.length_b   1.000
_cell.length_c   1.000
_cell.angle_alpha   90.00
_cell.angle_beta   90.00
_cell.angle_gamma   90.00
#
_symmetry.space_group_name_H-M   'P 1'
#
loop_
_entity.id
_entity.type
_entity.pdbx_description
1 polymer ?
#
loop_
_entity_poly.entity_id
_entity_poly.type
_entity_poly.pdbx_seq_one_letter_code
_entity_poly.pdbx_strand_id
1 'polypeptide(L)'
;FRSLELAIENCKDLIREAVPESDKQKNLVLKLVQLRIKLQEVKEGPEPVANNVKIILSHKMMLKSSRTSKYYCERCNGAIWGMLQVWYRCTECGYRCHEKCLQQILRTCAKAKVLENPVLITEICPKEANGLAAQSYRCWECRLAVSYKNGHSEPRLCDYTGRYY
;
A
#
# COMPACT_ATOMS: atom_id res chain seq x y z
N PHE A 1 7.83 -14.24 -21.60
CA PHE A 1 6.99 -15.45 -21.69
C PHE A 1 7.81 -16.73 -21.51
N ARG A 2 8.68 -17.08 -22.48
CA ARG A 2 9.42 -18.36 -22.48
C ARG A 2 10.31 -18.62 -21.25
N SER A 3 10.90 -17.57 -20.66
CA SER A 3 11.72 -17.69 -19.45
C SER A 3 10.93 -18.03 -18.18
N LEU A 4 9.73 -17.46 -18.02
CA LEU A 4 8.84 -17.74 -16.89
C LEU A 4 8.23 -19.14 -16.99
N GLU A 5 7.85 -19.56 -18.19
CA GLU A 5 7.34 -20.91 -18.45
C GLU A 5 8.39 -21.97 -18.12
N LEU A 6 9.64 -21.77 -18.55
CA LEU A 6 10.76 -22.64 -18.18
C LEU A 6 11.00 -22.67 -16.66
N ALA A 7 10.96 -21.53 -15.99
CA ALA A 7 11.12 -21.45 -14.55
C ALA A 7 10.00 -22.21 -13.80
N ILE A 8 8.77 -22.20 -14.31
CA ILE A 8 7.64 -22.95 -13.76
C ILE A 8 7.87 -24.46 -13.91
N GLU A 9 8.29 -24.93 -15.08
CA GLU A 9 8.57 -26.36 -15.29
C GLU A 9 9.71 -26.83 -14.39
N ASN A 10 10.83 -26.11 -14.34
CA ASN A 10 11.93 -26.44 -13.43
C ASN A 10 11.48 -26.47 -11.95
N CYS A 11 10.59 -25.56 -11.55
CA CYS A 11 10.06 -25.54 -10.19
C CYS A 11 9.15 -26.75 -9.89
N LYS A 12 8.41 -27.26 -10.88
CA LYS A 12 7.61 -28.49 -10.73
C LYS A 12 8.49 -29.71 -10.55
N ASP A 13 9.57 -29.83 -11.31
CA ASP A 13 10.49 -30.97 -11.21
C ASP A 13 11.17 -31.00 -9.84
N LEU A 14 11.63 -29.84 -9.34
CA LEU A 14 12.19 -29.72 -7.99
C LEU A 14 11.18 -30.10 -6.89
N ILE A 15 9.87 -29.88 -7.08
CA ILE A 15 8.84 -30.29 -6.12
C ILE A 15 8.67 -31.81 -6.11
N ARG A 16 8.75 -32.46 -7.29
CA ARG A 16 8.65 -33.92 -7.42
C ARG A 16 9.83 -34.63 -6.78
N GLU A 17 11.03 -34.03 -6.86
CA GLU A 17 12.26 -34.57 -6.24
C GLU A 17 12.35 -34.30 -4.73
N ALA A 18 11.57 -33.34 -4.20
CA ALA A 18 11.61 -32.99 -2.80
C ALA A 18 10.89 -34.03 -1.92
N VAL A 19 11.43 -34.24 -0.70
CA VAL A 19 10.80 -35.08 0.32
C VAL A 19 9.40 -34.55 0.65
N PRO A 20 8.36 -35.41 0.67
CA PRO A 20 7.00 -35.02 1.03
C PRO A 20 6.92 -34.33 2.39
N GLU A 21 6.08 -33.30 2.50
CA GLU A 21 5.82 -32.50 3.70
C GLU A 21 7.01 -31.71 4.28
N SER A 22 8.18 -31.78 3.64
CA SER A 22 9.34 -30.99 4.04
C SER A 22 9.12 -29.49 3.84
N ASP A 23 9.76 -28.65 4.66
CA ASP A 23 9.71 -27.19 4.50
C ASP A 23 10.27 -26.76 3.14
N LYS A 24 11.22 -27.51 2.58
CA LYS A 24 11.72 -27.32 1.22
C LYS A 24 10.60 -27.49 0.18
N GLN A 25 9.79 -28.55 0.30
CA GLN A 25 8.66 -28.80 -0.60
C GLN A 25 7.61 -27.68 -0.48
N LYS A 26 7.25 -27.26 0.75
CA LYS A 26 6.31 -26.15 0.98
C LYS A 26 6.78 -24.85 0.35
N ASN A 27 8.06 -24.49 0.54
CA ASN A 27 8.65 -23.29 -0.04
C ASN A 27 8.68 -23.34 -1.58
N LEU A 28 8.97 -24.50 -2.17
CA LEU A 28 8.92 -24.68 -3.62
C LEU A 28 7.49 -24.53 -4.17
N VAL A 29 6.47 -25.03 -3.45
CA VAL A 29 5.07 -24.84 -3.81
C VAL A 29 4.69 -23.35 -3.78
N LEU A 30 5.09 -22.60 -2.75
CA LEU A 30 4.86 -21.15 -2.69
C LEU A 30 5.53 -20.43 -3.87
N LYS A 31 6.76 -20.80 -4.20
CA LYS A 31 7.48 -20.25 -5.36
C LYS A 31 6.78 -20.58 -6.69
N LEU A 32 6.25 -21.79 -6.84
CA LEU A 32 5.46 -22.18 -8.01
C LEU A 32 4.20 -21.31 -8.15
N VAL A 33 3.48 -21.05 -7.05
CA VAL A 33 2.31 -20.16 -7.05
C VAL A 33 2.70 -18.75 -7.49
N GLN A 34 3.77 -18.18 -6.92
CA GLN A 34 4.28 -16.86 -7.31
C GLN A 34 4.65 -16.78 -8.79
N LEU A 35 5.35 -17.80 -9.32
CA LEU A 35 5.72 -17.85 -10.74
C LEU A 35 4.50 -17.90 -11.66
N ARG A 36 3.45 -18.65 -11.28
CA ARG A 36 2.21 -18.73 -12.04
C ARG A 36 1.45 -17.41 -12.05
N ILE A 37 1.34 -16.74 -10.91
CA ILE A 37 0.74 -15.40 -10.80
C ILE A 37 1.49 -14.43 -11.73
N LYS A 38 2.83 -14.41 -11.66
CA LYS A 38 3.65 -13.54 -12.50
C LYS A 38 3.51 -13.85 -14.00
N LEU A 39 3.42 -15.12 -14.39
CA LEU A 39 3.17 -15.49 -15.78
C LEU A 39 1.81 -14.99 -16.25
N GLN A 40 0.79 -15.08 -15.40
CA GLN A 40 -0.55 -14.61 -15.70
C GLN A 40 -0.59 -13.08 -15.85
N GLU A 41 0.03 -12.32 -14.95
CA GLU A 41 0.17 -10.86 -15.06
C GLU A 41 0.82 -10.43 -16.38
N VAL A 42 1.88 -11.14 -16.81
CA VAL A 42 2.57 -10.82 -18.06
C VAL A 42 1.72 -11.22 -19.30
N LYS A 43 0.90 -12.27 -19.21
CA LYS A 43 -0.01 -12.72 -20.29
C LYS A 43 -1.23 -11.81 -20.44
N GLU A 44 -1.83 -11.41 -19.33
CA GLU A 44 -2.96 -10.48 -19.31
C GLU A 44 -2.52 -9.06 -19.69
N GLY A 45 -1.23 -8.76 -19.54
CA GLY A 45 -0.68 -7.44 -19.80
C GLY A 45 -1.08 -6.45 -18.71
N PRO A 46 -0.57 -5.20 -18.75
CA PRO A 46 -1.07 -4.17 -17.86
C PRO A 46 -2.56 -3.96 -18.15
N GLU A 47 -3.41 -4.10 -17.12
CA GLU A 47 -4.81 -3.71 -17.25
C GLU A 47 -4.89 -2.31 -17.86
N PRO A 48 -5.71 -2.08 -18.90
CA PRO A 48 -5.86 -0.77 -19.49
C PRO A 48 -6.35 0.19 -18.41
N VAL A 49 -5.44 1.05 -17.98
CA VAL A 49 -5.72 2.08 -16.99
C VAL A 49 -6.69 3.04 -17.66
N ALA A 50 -7.95 3.03 -17.22
CA ALA A 50 -8.97 3.92 -17.77
C ALA A 50 -8.41 5.37 -17.83
N ASN A 51 -8.65 6.08 -18.93
CA ASN A 51 -8.02 7.39 -19.23
C ASN A 51 -8.14 8.44 -18.09
N ASN A 52 -9.04 8.23 -17.12
CA ASN A 52 -9.29 9.06 -15.96
C ASN A 52 -8.56 8.63 -14.67
N VAL A 53 -7.59 7.71 -14.73
CA VAL A 53 -6.83 7.23 -13.56
C VAL A 53 -5.40 7.79 -13.59
N LYS A 54 -5.00 8.42 -12.49
CA LYS A 54 -3.64 8.97 -12.30
C LYS A 54 -2.81 8.03 -11.44
N ILE A 55 -1.61 7.66 -11.89
CA ILE A 55 -0.70 6.81 -11.10
C ILE A 55 0.32 7.68 -10.36
N ILE A 56 0.34 7.61 -9.03
CA ILE A 56 1.27 8.40 -8.18
C ILE A 56 1.76 7.51 -7.04
N LEU A 57 3.08 7.32 -6.90
CA LEU A 57 3.68 6.45 -5.88
C LEU A 57 2.96 5.09 -5.77
N SER A 58 2.75 4.46 -6.93
CA SER A 58 2.03 3.19 -7.10
C SER A 58 0.55 3.19 -6.68
N HIS A 59 -0.06 4.36 -6.42
CA HIS A 59 -1.51 4.47 -6.24
C HIS A 59 -2.21 4.64 -7.59
N LYS A 60 -3.26 3.85 -7.84
CA LYS A 60 -4.20 4.07 -8.95
C LYS A 60 -5.30 5.04 -8.52
N MET A 61 -5.04 6.35 -8.66
CA MET A 61 -5.93 7.42 -8.19
C MET A 61 -7.05 7.69 -9.17
N MET A 62 -8.29 7.43 -8.75
CA MET A 62 -9.48 7.71 -9.54
C MET A 62 -10.18 8.97 -9.03
N LEU A 63 -10.58 9.83 -9.96
CA LEU A 63 -11.38 11.02 -9.66
C LEU A 63 -12.73 10.63 -9.04
N LYS A 64 -13.11 11.29 -7.96
CA LYS A 64 -14.41 11.12 -7.31
C LYS A 64 -15.09 12.49 -7.16
N SER A 65 -16.34 12.53 -7.58
CA SER A 65 -17.32 13.54 -7.19
C SER A 65 -18.43 12.81 -6.45
N SER A 66 -18.81 13.25 -5.26
CA SER A 66 -19.82 12.57 -4.46
C SER A 66 -20.69 13.59 -3.74
N ARG A 67 -22.01 13.38 -3.80
CA ARG A 67 -22.99 14.26 -3.15
C ARG A 67 -23.04 14.10 -1.64
N THR A 68 -22.41 13.08 -1.05
CA THR A 68 -22.51 12.85 0.39
C THR A 68 -21.24 12.19 0.92
N SER A 69 -20.56 12.84 1.86
CA SER A 69 -19.58 12.26 2.80
C SER A 69 -18.73 13.34 3.45
N LYS A 70 -18.40 13.14 4.74
CA LYS A 70 -17.28 13.78 5.43
C LYS A 70 -16.08 12.84 5.36
N TYR A 71 -15.40 12.78 4.22
CA TYR A 71 -14.11 12.09 4.15
C TYR A 71 -13.00 12.99 4.68
N TYR A 72 -11.86 12.41 5.05
CA TYR A 72 -10.67 13.16 5.40
C TYR A 72 -9.56 12.87 4.38
N CYS A 73 -8.81 13.91 4.04
CA CYS A 73 -7.64 13.79 3.19
C CYS A 73 -6.50 13.18 4.01
N GLU A 74 -5.97 12.06 3.56
CA GLU A 74 -4.88 11.33 4.23
C GLU A 74 -3.55 12.10 4.21
N ARG A 75 -3.43 13.15 3.37
CA ARG A 75 -2.22 13.98 3.27
C ARG A 75 -2.20 15.17 4.23
N CYS A 76 -3.32 15.86 4.40
CA CYS A 76 -3.42 17.10 5.17
C CYS A 76 -4.35 17.01 6.38
N ASN A 77 -4.99 15.85 6.58
CA ASN A 77 -5.98 15.57 7.62
C ASN A 77 -7.21 16.52 7.59
N GLY A 78 -7.35 17.33 6.54
CA GLY A 78 -8.49 18.20 6.33
C GLY A 78 -9.71 17.44 5.80
N ALA A 79 -10.90 17.90 6.17
CA ALA A 79 -12.14 17.36 5.62
C ALA A 79 -12.20 17.58 4.10
N ILE A 80 -12.64 16.55 3.38
CA ILE A 80 -12.98 16.60 1.97
C ILE A 80 -14.49 16.83 1.90
N TRP A 81 -14.88 17.98 1.35
CA TRP A 81 -16.29 18.33 1.16
C TRP A 81 -16.71 17.89 -0.24
N GLY A 82 -17.16 16.64 -0.39
CA GLY A 82 -17.40 16.02 -1.70
C GLY A 82 -18.35 16.77 -2.64
N MET A 83 -19.25 17.61 -2.10
CA MET A 83 -20.13 18.48 -2.89
C MET A 83 -19.41 19.68 -3.52
N LEU A 84 -18.37 20.19 -2.86
CA LEU A 84 -17.67 21.43 -3.22
C LEU A 84 -16.27 21.18 -3.78
N GLN A 85 -15.69 20.01 -3.50
CA GLN A 85 -14.31 19.72 -3.78
C GLN A 85 -14.20 18.45 -4.61
N VAL A 86 -13.43 18.55 -5.69
CA VAL A 86 -12.91 17.42 -6.42
C VAL A 86 -11.84 16.72 -5.58
N TRP A 87 -11.90 15.39 -5.53
CA TRP A 87 -10.96 14.59 -4.76
C TRP A 87 -10.68 13.25 -5.45
N TYR A 88 -9.62 12.59 -4.99
CA TYR A 88 -9.18 11.32 -5.55
C TYR A 88 -9.22 10.22 -4.51
N ARG A 89 -9.53 9.01 -4.96
CA ARG A 89 -9.44 7.77 -4.17
C ARG A 89 -8.61 6.74 -4.92
N CYS A 90 -7.60 6.18 -4.25
CA CYS A 90 -6.88 5.01 -4.76
C CYS A 90 -7.84 3.81 -4.80
N THR A 91 -7.95 3.15 -5.95
CA THR A 91 -8.85 1.99 -6.13
C THR A 91 -8.35 0.74 -5.41
N GLU A 92 -7.06 0.67 -5.09
CA GLU A 92 -6.44 -0.52 -4.53
C GLU A 92 -6.31 -0.48 -3.00
N CYS A 93 -5.82 0.62 -2.43
CA CYS A 93 -5.64 0.75 -0.97
C CYS A 93 -6.65 1.71 -0.31
N GLY A 94 -7.49 2.39 -1.09
CA GLY A 94 -8.49 3.30 -0.56
C GLY A 94 -7.95 4.66 -0.10
N TYR A 95 -6.66 4.98 -0.28
CA TYR A 95 -6.07 6.29 0.06
C TYR A 95 -6.88 7.45 -0.56
N ARG A 96 -7.15 8.50 0.22
CA ARG A 96 -8.01 9.63 -0.19
C ARG A 96 -7.24 10.94 -0.10
N CYS A 97 -7.34 11.80 -1.11
CA CYS A 97 -6.77 13.14 -1.02
C CYS A 97 -7.56 14.17 -1.82
N HIS A 98 -7.44 15.44 -1.42
CA HIS A 98 -7.86 16.57 -2.27
C HIS A 98 -7.06 16.58 -3.57
N GLU A 99 -7.62 17.21 -4.61
CA GLU A 99 -6.88 17.49 -5.85
C GLU A 99 -5.56 18.26 -5.59
N LYS A 100 -5.59 19.30 -4.75
CA LYS A 100 -4.38 20.07 -4.38
C LYS A 100 -3.31 19.26 -3.64
N CYS A 101 -3.70 18.19 -2.95
CA CYS A 101 -2.79 17.34 -2.18
C CYS A 101 -2.21 16.20 -3.01
N LEU A 102 -2.67 16.01 -4.25
CA LEU A 102 -2.34 14.88 -5.10
C LEU A 102 -0.83 14.77 -5.39
N GLN A 103 -0.17 15.90 -5.67
CA GLN A 103 1.29 15.96 -5.90
C GLN A 103 2.12 15.99 -4.62
N GLN A 104 1.48 16.05 -3.46
CA GLN A 104 2.14 16.09 -2.15
C GLN A 104 2.10 14.75 -1.43
N ILE A 105 1.57 13.69 -2.05
CA ILE A 105 1.52 12.35 -1.46
C ILE A 105 2.95 11.87 -1.18
N LEU A 106 3.18 11.34 0.02
CA LEU A 106 4.48 10.83 0.45
C LEU A 106 4.47 9.30 0.64
N ARG A 107 3.30 8.68 0.88
CA ARG A 107 3.17 7.22 1.04
C ARG A 107 3.07 6.53 -0.29
N THR A 108 3.86 5.48 -0.47
CA THR A 108 3.62 4.45 -1.48
C THR A 108 2.31 3.70 -1.18
N CYS A 109 1.63 3.23 -2.23
CA CYS A 109 0.42 2.41 -2.11
C CYS A 109 0.66 1.18 -1.23
N ALA A 110 -0.24 0.95 -0.27
CA ALA A 110 -0.13 -0.19 0.65
C ALA A 110 -0.20 -1.53 -0.10
N LYS A 111 -1.03 -1.62 -1.16
CA LYS A 111 -1.14 -2.82 -1.99
C LYS A 111 0.18 -3.13 -2.70
N ALA A 112 0.81 -2.12 -3.30
CA ALA A 112 2.10 -2.27 -3.97
C ALA A 112 3.20 -2.73 -3.00
N LYS A 113 3.27 -2.13 -1.79
CA LYS A 113 4.23 -2.52 -0.75
C LYS A 113 4.11 -3.99 -0.35
N VAL A 114 2.89 -4.51 -0.24
CA VAL A 114 2.65 -5.93 0.10
C VAL A 114 3.01 -6.87 -1.06
N LEU A 115 2.79 -6.45 -2.31
CA LEU A 115 3.19 -7.23 -3.48
C LEU A 115 4.72 -7.33 -3.62
N GLU A 116 5.44 -6.23 -3.33
CA GLU A 116 6.91 -6.21 -3.35
C GLU A 116 7.51 -7.01 -2.18
N ASN A 117 6.90 -6.96 -0.99
CA ASN A 117 7.36 -7.66 0.19
C ASN A 117 6.18 -8.24 1.00
N PRO A 118 5.75 -9.49 0.71
CA PRO A 118 4.58 -10.11 1.33
C PRO A 118 4.89 -10.68 2.72
N VAL A 119 5.44 -9.85 3.61
CA VAL A 119 5.69 -10.21 5.00
C VAL A 119 4.41 -10.01 5.80
N LEU A 120 3.97 -11.05 6.51
CA LEU A 120 2.88 -10.95 7.48
C LEU A 120 3.36 -10.09 8.66
N ILE A 121 2.63 -9.02 8.96
CA ILE A 121 2.88 -8.24 10.17
C ILE A 121 2.29 -9.02 11.35
N THR A 122 3.15 -9.66 12.13
CA THR A 122 2.76 -10.44 13.31
C THR A 122 2.69 -9.59 14.58
N GLU A 123 3.36 -8.44 14.60
CA GLU A 123 3.41 -7.52 15.74
C GLU A 123 2.52 -6.30 15.49
N ILE A 124 1.48 -6.15 16.31
CA ILE A 124 0.60 -4.98 16.33
C ILE A 124 0.87 -4.23 17.62
N CYS A 125 0.94 -2.90 17.55
CA CYS A 125 1.32 -2.00 18.64
C CYS A 125 2.74 -2.32 19.16
N PRO A 126 3.79 -2.04 18.36
CA PRO A 126 5.16 -2.30 18.77
C PRO A 126 5.48 -1.49 20.03
N LYS A 127 5.94 -2.18 21.08
CA LYS A 127 6.12 -1.60 22.43
C LYS A 127 7.22 -0.54 22.50
N GLU A 128 8.24 -0.65 21.64
CA GLU A 128 9.39 0.25 21.64
C GLU A 128 9.86 0.49 20.21
N ALA A 129 9.75 1.72 19.69
CA ALA A 129 10.59 2.21 18.59
C ALA A 129 10.28 3.66 18.17
N ASN A 130 9.03 4.12 18.26
CA ASN A 130 8.59 5.26 17.42
C ASN A 130 7.70 6.28 18.16
N GLY A 131 7.92 6.48 19.46
CA GLY A 131 7.19 7.47 20.25
C GLY A 131 7.28 8.91 19.70
N LEU A 132 6.41 9.81 20.17
CA LEU A 132 6.35 11.18 19.68
C LEU A 132 7.67 11.96 19.94
N ALA A 133 8.29 11.71 21.10
CA ALA A 133 9.60 12.25 21.46
C ALA A 133 10.70 11.77 20.49
N ALA A 134 10.70 10.49 20.11
CA ALA A 134 11.64 9.94 19.12
C ALA A 134 11.50 10.59 17.74
N GLN A 135 10.31 11.11 17.43
CA GLN A 135 10.04 11.85 16.19
C GLN A 135 10.20 13.37 16.35
N SER A 136 10.72 13.84 17.48
CA SER A 136 10.87 15.26 17.81
C SER A 136 9.55 16.04 17.72
N TYR A 137 8.45 15.40 18.14
CA TYR A 137 7.09 15.98 18.09
C TYR A 137 6.70 16.45 16.69
N ARG A 138 7.03 15.65 15.67
CA ARG A 138 6.73 15.92 14.26
C ARG A 138 6.11 14.71 13.58
N CYS A 139 5.26 14.99 12.60
CA CYS A 139 4.71 13.99 11.69
C CYS A 139 5.83 13.19 11.03
N TRP A 140 5.71 11.86 11.00
CA TRP A 140 6.67 10.96 10.37
C TRP A 140 6.96 11.30 8.91
N GLU A 141 5.97 11.80 8.18
CA GLU A 141 6.06 11.98 6.74
C GLU A 141 6.51 13.37 6.35
N CYS A 142 5.76 14.37 6.81
CA CYS A 142 5.97 15.74 6.37
C CYS A 142 6.81 16.58 7.34
N ARG A 143 7.19 15.99 8.49
CA ARG A 143 7.97 16.64 9.55
C ARG A 143 7.32 17.91 10.13
N LEU A 144 6.05 18.17 9.82
CA LEU A 144 5.27 19.25 10.43
C LEU A 144 5.17 19.00 11.93
N ALA A 145 5.34 20.05 12.73
CA ALA A 145 5.18 19.95 14.18
C ALA A 145 3.75 19.52 14.51
N VAL A 146 3.62 18.52 15.35
CA VAL A 146 2.31 18.08 15.87
C VAL A 146 2.00 18.85 17.15
N SER A 147 0.72 19.06 17.42
CA SER A 147 0.27 19.80 18.59
C SER A 147 -1.01 19.20 19.14
N TYR A 148 -1.10 19.09 20.46
CA TYR A 148 -2.29 18.63 21.18
C TYR A 148 -3.35 19.71 21.35
N LYS A 149 -3.15 20.91 20.80
CA LYS A 149 -4.19 21.95 20.78
C LYS A 149 -5.26 21.54 19.76
N ASN A 150 -6.51 21.37 20.21
CA ASN A 150 -7.67 20.98 19.42
C ASN A 150 -7.63 21.57 17.98
N GLY A 151 -7.53 20.71 16.96
CA GLY A 151 -7.41 21.15 15.57
C GLY A 151 -6.92 20.08 14.58
N HIS A 152 -6.58 20.50 13.36
CA HIS A 152 -6.15 19.64 12.23
C HIS A 152 -4.78 18.95 12.41
N SER A 153 -4.08 19.21 13.52
CA SER A 153 -2.71 18.77 13.80
C SER A 153 -2.60 17.75 14.95
N GLU A 154 -3.73 17.15 15.35
CA GLU A 154 -3.73 16.12 16.39
C GLU A 154 -2.95 14.89 15.88
N PRO A 155 -1.95 14.41 16.65
CA PRO A 155 -1.07 13.33 16.20
C PRO A 155 -1.82 11.98 16.18
N ARG A 156 -1.73 11.25 15.07
CA ARG A 156 -2.33 9.90 14.94
C ARG A 156 -1.25 8.83 15.04
N LEU A 157 -1.42 7.89 15.96
CA LEU A 157 -0.54 6.73 16.09
C LEU A 157 -0.95 5.63 15.11
N CYS A 158 0.01 5.06 14.39
CA CYS A 158 -0.21 3.88 13.57
C CYS A 158 0.12 2.60 14.35
N ASP A 159 -0.87 1.74 14.56
CA ASP A 159 -0.68 0.49 15.33
C ASP A 159 0.35 -0.46 14.71
N TYR A 160 0.52 -0.45 13.38
CA TYR A 160 1.45 -1.36 12.70
C TYR A 160 2.90 -0.88 12.70
N THR A 161 3.14 0.44 12.77
CA THR A 161 4.50 1.00 12.70
C THR A 161 4.94 1.67 13.98
N GLY A 162 4.02 1.97 14.89
CA GLY A 162 4.25 2.79 16.08
C GLY A 162 4.57 4.25 15.79
N ARG A 163 4.47 4.72 14.53
CA ARG A 163 4.82 6.10 14.13
C ARG A 163 3.63 7.04 14.27
N TYR A 164 3.95 8.32 14.45
CA TYR A 164 2.95 9.39 14.61
C TYR A 164 2.88 10.20 13.32
N TYR A 165 1.66 10.49 12.89
CA TYR A 165 1.37 11.16 11.63
C TYR A 165 0.54 12.42 11.85
#